data_AF-X1BVQ7-F1
#
_entry.id   AF-X1BVQ7-F1
#
_cell.length_a   1.000
_cell.length_b   1.000
_cell.length_c   1.000
_cell.angle_alpha   90.00
_cell.angle_beta   90.00
_cell.angle_gamma   90.00
#
_symmetry.space_group_name_H-M   'P 1'
#
loop_
_entity.id
_entity.type
_entity.pdbx_description
1 polymer ?
#
loop_
_entity_poly.entity_id
_entity_poly.type
_entity_poly.pdbx_seq_one_letter_code
_entity_poly.pdbx_strand_id
1 'polypeptide(L)'
;QSLHFEMGNDQVEIWYKIFNTGNEIIGEYEVWFTAYCEDGSSYEGSSTGDWIYAGYYDNNICFLEVDKNKTVVSVEVAGWLLDAFIYPGE
;
A
#
# COMPACT_ATOMS: atom_id res chain seq x y z
N GLN A 1 -10.34 -7.27 1.69
CA GLN A 1 -9.35 -6.46 0.95
C GLN A 1 -9.59 -6.67 -0.52
N SER A 2 -9.63 -5.60 -1.31
CA SER A 2 -9.61 -5.64 -2.77
C SER A 2 -8.33 -4.94 -3.20
N LEU A 3 -7.49 -5.66 -3.94
CA LEU A 3 -6.22 -5.18 -4.46
C LEU A 3 -6.35 -5.19 -5.99
N HIS A 4 -6.06 -4.06 -6.62
CA HIS A 4 -6.07 -3.91 -8.08
C HIS A 4 -4.76 -3.28 -8.50
N PHE A 5 -4.20 -3.68 -9.64
CA PHE A 5 -3.00 -3.06 -10.16
C PHE A 5 -3.06 -2.88 -11.67
N GLU A 6 -2.41 -1.83 -12.16
CA GLU A 6 -2.26 -1.52 -13.58
C GLU A 6 -0.80 -1.23 -13.91
N MET A 7 -0.40 -1.53 -15.14
CA MET A 7 0.96 -1.29 -15.65
C MET A 7 0.98 -0.04 -16.53
N GLY A 8 1.84 0.92 -16.15
CA GLY A 8 2.25 2.08 -16.95
C GLY A 8 3.69 1.92 -17.48
N ASN A 9 4.22 2.97 -18.13
CA ASN A 9 5.62 3.01 -18.59
C ASN A 9 6.57 2.80 -17.40
N ASP A 10 7.14 1.60 -17.29
CA ASP A 10 8.12 1.20 -16.26
C ASP A 10 7.62 1.38 -14.80
N GLN A 11 6.30 1.40 -14.60
CA GLN A 11 5.68 1.62 -13.29
C GLN A 11 4.42 0.76 -13.11
N VAL A 12 4.21 0.27 -11.89
CA VAL A 12 2.97 -0.38 -11.46
C VAL A 12 2.21 0.58 -10.56
N GLU A 13 0.93 0.78 -10.87
CA GLU A 13 -0.01 1.49 -9.99
C GLU A 13 -0.81 0.46 -9.20
N ILE A 14 -0.65 0.43 -7.87
CA ILE A 14 -1.34 -0.50 -6.99
C ILE A 14 -2.39 0.25 -6.18
N TRP A 15 -3.66 -0.02 -6.49
CA TRP A 15 -4.80 0.57 -5.82
C TRP A 15 -5.24 -0.32 -4.66
N TYR A 16 -5.31 0.25 -3.46
CA TYR A 16 -5.71 -0.49 -2.27
C TYR A 16 -6.64 0.32 -1.37
N LYS A 17 -7.35 -0.43 -0.51
CA LYS A 17 -8.26 0.09 0.49
C LYS A 17 -7.82 -0.38 1.88
N ILE A 18 -7.60 0.57 2.78
CA ILE A 18 -7.31 0.32 4.19
C ILE A 18 -8.56 0.61 5.01
N PHE A 19 -8.91 -0.28 5.94
CA PHE A 19 -10.09 -0.14 6.80
C PHE A 19 -9.68 -0.25 8.26
N ASN A 20 -9.89 0.80 9.04
CA ASN A 20 -9.58 0.81 10.46
C ASN A 20 -10.65 0.02 11.23
N THR A 21 -10.28 -1.20 11.62
CA THR A 21 -11.11 -2.10 12.44
C THR A 21 -10.82 -1.99 13.94
N GLY A 22 -9.84 -1.17 14.32
CA GLY A 22 -9.51 -0.89 15.71
C GLY A 22 -10.45 0.14 16.34
N ASN A 23 -10.13 0.53 17.56
CA ASN A 23 -10.88 1.53 18.33
C ASN A 23 -10.21 2.90 18.37
N GLU A 24 -8.93 2.97 17.99
CA GLU A 24 -8.12 4.20 17.97
C GLU A 24 -7.99 4.76 16.55
N ILE A 25 -7.67 6.04 16.44
CA ILE A 25 -7.34 6.68 15.16
C ILE A 25 -5.96 6.18 14.71
N ILE A 26 -5.86 5.72 13.46
CA ILE A 26 -4.57 5.51 12.80
C ILE A 26 -4.05 6.90 12.42
N GLY A 27 -2.97 7.34 13.07
CA GLY A 27 -2.34 8.63 12.83
C GLY A 27 -1.54 8.61 11.55
N GLU A 28 -0.68 7.61 11.39
CA GLU A 28 0.10 7.35 10.19
C GLU A 28 0.13 5.86 9.89
N TYR A 29 0.20 5.50 8.61
CA TYR A 29 0.41 4.13 8.18
C TYR A 29 1.38 4.08 7.00
N GLU A 30 2.12 2.98 6.93
CA GLU A 30 2.90 2.59 5.77
C GLU A 30 2.49 1.18 5.36
N VAL A 31 2.23 0.96 4.06
CA VAL A 31 1.91 -0.35 3.49
C VAL A 31 2.98 -0.72 2.46
N TRP A 32 3.58 -1.90 2.62
CA TRP A 32 4.57 -2.46 1.70
C TRP A 32 3.93 -3.45 0.74
N PHE A 33 4.37 -3.39 -0.51
CA PHE A 33 3.92 -4.25 -1.59
C PHE A 33 5.11 -4.90 -2.28
N THR A 34 4.91 -6.13 -2.74
CA THR A 34 5.83 -6.81 -3.64
C THR A 34 5.11 -7.10 -4.97
N ALA A 35 5.72 -6.67 -6.07
CA ALA A 35 5.28 -6.99 -7.43
C ALA A 35 6.14 -8.13 -7.99
N TYR A 36 5.49 -9.13 -8.58
CA TYR A 36 6.16 -10.28 -9.19
C TYR A 36 6.02 -10.25 -10.71
N CYS A 37 7.14 -10.43 -11.40
CA CYS A 37 7.20 -10.45 -12.86
C CYS A 37 7.14 -11.87 -13.43
N GLU A 38 6.72 -11.98 -14.68
CA GLU A 38 6.67 -13.26 -15.42
C GLU A 38 8.02 -13.98 -15.49
N ASP A 39 9.12 -13.22 -15.51
CA ASP A 39 10.49 -13.75 -15.56
C ASP A 39 11.05 -14.21 -14.19
N GLY A 40 10.24 -14.12 -13.13
CA GLY A 40 10.60 -14.49 -11.77
C GLY A 40 11.33 -13.41 -10.97
N SER A 41 11.57 -12.23 -11.54
CA SER A 41 12.04 -11.07 -10.77
C SER A 41 10.93 -10.47 -9.91
N SER A 42 11.32 -9.76 -8.85
CA SER A 42 10.40 -9.06 -7.95
C SER A 42 10.89 -7.66 -7.64
N TYR A 43 9.94 -6.76 -7.39
CA TYR A 43 10.19 -5.38 -7.01
C TYR A 43 9.36 -5.04 -5.77
N GLU A 44 9.90 -4.19 -4.92
CA GLU A 44 9.27 -3.81 -3.65
C GLU A 44 9.06 -2.30 -3.61
N GLY A 45 7.97 -1.88 -2.96
CA GLY A 45 7.64 -0.47 -2.80
C GLY A 45 6.69 -0.28 -1.62
N SER A 46 6.54 0.96 -1.18
CA SER A 46 5.58 1.30 -0.14
C SER A 46 4.83 2.58 -0.48
N SER A 47 3.73 2.77 0.24
CA SER A 47 2.99 4.03 0.25
C SER A 47 2.58 4.34 1.68
N THR A 48 2.51 5.63 1.98
CA THR A 48 2.09 6.14 3.28
C THR A 48 0.75 6.87 3.18
N GLY A 49 0.07 6.97 4.30
CA GLY A 49 -1.10 7.82 4.49
C GLY A 49 -1.37 8.03 5.96
N ASP A 50 -2.40 8.80 6.27
CA ASP A 50 -2.65 9.29 7.61
C ASP A 50 -4.15 9.40 7.93
N TRP A 51 -4.47 9.59 9.21
CA TRP A 51 -5.80 9.99 9.72
C TRP A 51 -6.97 9.09 9.34
N ILE A 52 -6.92 7.80 9.70
CA ILE A 52 -8.06 6.90 9.54
C ILE A 52 -8.77 6.72 10.87
N TYR A 53 -9.94 7.34 11.01
CA TYR A 53 -10.81 7.18 12.17
C TYR A 53 -11.30 5.72 12.33
N ALA A 54 -11.56 5.31 13.57
CA ALA A 54 -12.10 3.99 13.88
C ALA A 54 -13.42 3.74 13.12
N GLY A 55 -13.50 2.61 12.41
CA GLY A 55 -14.66 2.24 11.59
C GLY A 55 -14.73 2.92 10.21
N TYR A 56 -13.71 3.71 9.83
CA TYR A 56 -13.61 4.33 8.50
C TYR A 56 -12.57 3.62 7.63
N TYR A 57 -12.64 3.89 6.33
CA TYR A 57 -11.65 3.45 5.36
C TYR A 57 -11.06 4.62 4.61
N ASP A 58 -9.90 4.37 4.02
CA ASP A 58 -9.29 5.24 3.03
C ASP A 58 -8.89 4.41 1.78
N ASN A 59 -8.81 5.07 0.63
CA ASN A 59 -8.29 4.47 -0.61
C ASN A 59 -7.01 5.20 -0.99
N ASN A 60 -5.97 4.45 -1.31
CA ASN A 60 -4.67 5.01 -1.62
C ASN A 60 -3.99 4.21 -2.75
N ILE A 61 -2.91 4.77 -3.30
CA ILE A 61 -2.18 4.24 -4.44
C ILE A 61 -0.70 4.12 -4.07
N CYS A 62 -0.13 2.95 -4.31
CA CYS A 62 1.31 2.76 -4.31
C CYS A 62 1.82 2.78 -5.76
N PHE A 63 2.81 3.62 -6.02
CA PHE A 63 3.52 3.67 -7.30
C PHE A 63 4.84 2.93 -7.14
N LEU A 64 4.99 1.80 -7.83
CA LEU A 64 6.17 0.96 -7.74
C LEU A 64 6.93 1.01 -9.07
N GLU A 65 8.20 1.43 -9.05
CA GLU A 65 9.04 1.43 -10.24
C GLU A 65 9.52 0.02 -10.56
N VAL A 66 9.43 -0.36 -11.83
CA VAL A 66 9.93 -1.64 -12.34
C VAL A 66 10.90 -1.38 -13.48
N ASP A 67 11.83 -2.32 -13.72
CA ASP A 67 12.73 -2.15 -14.86
C ASP A 67 11.97 -2.16 -16.20
N LYS A 68 12.62 -1.58 -17.21
CA LYS A 68 12.13 -1.60 -18.59
C LYS A 68 11.84 -3.01 -19.09
N ASN A 69 10.74 -3.14 -19.83
CA ASN A 69 10.27 -4.38 -20.46
C ASN A 69 9.92 -5.49 -19.45
N LYS A 70 9.58 -5.13 -18.21
CA LYS A 70 9.05 -6.08 -17.23
C LYS A 70 7.53 -6.17 -17.34
N THR A 71 7.03 -7.39 -17.22
CA THR A 71 5.60 -7.69 -17.16
C THR A 71 5.28 -8.17 -15.75
N VAL A 72 4.58 -7.34 -14.97
CA VAL A 72 4.08 -7.74 -13.65
C VAL A 72 2.82 -8.58 -13.82
N VAL A 73 2.80 -9.74 -13.16
CA VAL A 73 1.71 -10.72 -13.25
C VAL A 73 0.91 -10.83 -11.96
N SER A 74 1.50 -10.41 -10.83
CA SER A 74 0.81 -10.34 -9.55
C SER A 74 1.46 -9.31 -8.62
N VAL A 75 0.68 -8.87 -7.65
CA VAL A 75 1.16 -8.04 -6.53
C VAL A 75 0.63 -8.63 -5.22
N GLU A 76 1.39 -8.45 -4.15
CA GLU A 76 0.97 -8.83 -2.80
C GLU A 76 1.25 -7.72 -1.80
N VAL A 77 0.53 -7.74 -0.68
CA VAL A 77 0.85 -6.93 0.50
C VAL A 77 1.90 -7.68 1.30
N ALA A 78 3.11 -7.13 1.40
CA ALA A 78 4.22 -7.72 2.13
C ALA A 78 4.14 -7.43 3.64
N GLY A 79 3.50 -6.30 4.01
CA GLY A 79 3.32 -5.92 5.41
C GLY A 79 2.76 -4.51 5.56
N TRP A 80 2.58 -4.08 6.81
CA TRP A 80 2.19 -2.71 7.14
C TRP A 80 2.67 -2.33 8.54
N LEU A 81 2.81 -1.03 8.75
CA LEU A 81 3.14 -0.41 10.03
C LEU A 81 2.10 0.67 10.31
N LEU A 82 1.66 0.74 11.56
CA LEU A 82 0.62 1.67 12.00
C LEU A 82 1.17 2.43 13.21
N ASP A 83 1.10 3.74 13.14
CA ASP A 83 1.31 4.62 14.29
C ASP A 83 -0.04 5.20 14.72
N ALA A 84 -0.37 5.01 15.99
CA ALA A 84 -1.58 5.59 16.57
C ALA A 84 -1.43 7.12 16.66
N PHE A 85 -2.51 7.85 16.40
CA PHE A 85 -2.49 9.29 16.68
C PHE A 85 -2.54 9.52 18.19
N ILE A 86 -1.44 10.02 18.76
CA ILE A 86 -1.38 10.43 20.16
C ILE A 86 -1.67 11.93 20.22
N TYR A 87 -2.79 12.31 20.83
CA TYR A 87 -3.13 13.72 21.04
C TYR A 87 -2.06 14.35 21.97
N PRO A 88 -1.40 15.45 21.58
CA PRO A 88 -0.48 16.13 22.49
C PRO A 88 -1.28 16.79 23.62
N GLY A 89 -1.37 16.11 24.77
CA GLY A 89 -2.15 16.57 25.92
C GLY A 89 -2.60 15.49 26.90
N GLU A 90 -2.42 14.20 26.58
CA GLU A 90 -2.47 13.09 27.56
C GLU A 90 -1.08 12.72 28.10
#